data_AF-A0A936MM21-F1
#
_entry.id   AF-A0A936MM21-F1
#
_cell.length_a   1.000
_cell.length_b   1.000
_cell.length_c   1.000
_cell.angle_alpha   90.00
_cell.angle_beta   90.00
_cell.angle_gamma   90.00
#
_symmetry.space_group_name_H-M   'P 1'
#
loop_
_entity.id
_entity.type
_entity.pdbx_description
1 polymer ?
#
loop_
_entity_poly.entity_id
_entity_poly.type
_entity_poly.pdbx_seq_one_letter_code
_entity_poly.pdbx_strand_id
1 'polypeptide(L)'
;MGGGSTTSSSSSSSGEGGMGGAGGAMGGAGGLGGAGGMGGAGGMGGGASSSSSSSGGLGAIGSPCESGAECTSSICENSVCCSTTCAECHSCNQPNSMGTCMPVAVGRDDCAVDGELCNEKNQCACGVSKPAPGGECPDPWKPGPSLNSCVLECNTNNACKNVTTTCPAGFDCIVECSGADSCSGSAIIECPAEHSCRVNCSGNDACKGANVQIRCSADGPCSVDCTGGMKACDNAKLICGNNACHASCTDNDKPILSQIPDTTSCDAAPCQ
;
A
#
# COMPACT_ATOMS: atom_id res chain seq x y z
N MET A 1 -3.03 66.63 20.55
CA MET A 1 -4.37 66.06 20.80
C MET A 1 -4.54 64.90 19.83
N GLY A 2 -4.82 63.70 20.32
CA GLY A 2 -4.96 62.50 19.48
C GLY A 2 -4.56 61.24 20.23
N GLY A 3 -5.37 60.87 21.22
CA GLY A 3 -5.33 59.55 21.85
C GLY A 3 -6.13 58.53 21.03
N GLY A 4 -5.83 57.26 21.22
CA GLY A 4 -6.53 56.16 20.59
C GLY A 4 -5.87 54.82 20.85
N SER A 5 -5.88 54.38 22.11
CA SER A 5 -5.55 53.03 22.52
C SER A 5 -6.69 52.08 22.16
N THR A 6 -6.39 50.93 21.54
CA THR A 6 -7.33 49.81 21.44
C THR A 6 -6.71 48.54 21.99
N THR A 7 -7.49 47.93 22.86
CA THR A 7 -7.20 46.87 23.83
C THR A 7 -7.20 45.48 23.22
N SER A 8 -6.21 44.69 23.64
CA SER A 8 -6.11 43.25 23.50
C SER A 8 -7.24 42.54 24.27
N SER A 9 -7.84 41.51 23.68
CA SER A 9 -8.77 40.60 24.35
C SER A 9 -8.22 39.17 24.26
N SER A 10 -7.66 38.70 25.36
CA SER A 10 -7.26 37.31 25.60
C SER A 10 -8.40 36.61 26.33
N SER A 11 -9.01 35.61 25.70
CA SER A 11 -10.01 34.74 26.31
C SER A 11 -9.38 33.39 26.66
N SER A 12 -9.02 33.25 27.93
CA SER A 12 -8.64 32.00 28.58
C SER A 12 -9.91 31.28 29.05
N SER A 13 -10.13 30.04 28.61
CA SER A 13 -11.18 29.19 29.17
C SER A 13 -10.57 27.91 29.73
N SER A 14 -10.43 27.88 31.05
CA SER A 14 -10.11 26.70 31.85
C SER A 14 -11.39 25.85 31.97
N GLY A 15 -11.37 24.64 31.42
CA GLY A 15 -12.43 23.65 31.59
C GLY A 15 -11.89 22.43 32.31
N GLU A 16 -12.15 22.34 33.62
CA GLU A 16 -11.96 21.14 34.43
C GLU A 16 -13.17 20.19 34.27
N GLY A 17 -12.92 18.88 34.32
CA GLY A 17 -13.90 17.90 34.81
C GLY A 17 -14.35 16.83 33.81
N GLY A 18 -14.02 15.56 34.11
CA GLY A 18 -14.62 14.40 33.44
C GLY A 18 -13.93 13.07 33.74
N MET A 19 -14.00 12.59 34.99
CA MET A 19 -13.73 11.18 35.32
C MET A 19 -15.00 10.35 35.08
N GLY A 20 -14.89 9.21 34.39
CA GLY A 20 -15.89 8.14 34.46
C GLY A 20 -16.07 7.36 33.16
N GLY A 21 -15.73 6.07 33.17
CA GLY A 21 -16.07 5.17 32.07
C GLY A 21 -15.30 3.85 32.06
N ALA A 22 -15.37 3.08 33.14
CA ALA A 22 -15.03 1.66 33.08
C ALA A 22 -16.21 0.90 32.45
N GLY A 23 -15.98 0.15 31.36
CA GLY A 23 -16.99 -0.77 30.83
C GLY A 23 -16.62 -1.40 29.50
N GLY A 24 -16.57 -2.75 29.49
CA GLY A 24 -16.93 -3.53 28.31
C GLY A 24 -15.81 -4.31 27.64
N ALA A 25 -15.45 -5.45 28.23
CA ALA A 25 -14.80 -6.53 27.51
C ALA A 25 -15.81 -7.26 26.60
N MET A 26 -15.51 -7.37 25.30
CA MET A 26 -15.87 -8.46 24.38
C MET A 26 -14.76 -8.47 23.32
N GLY A 27 -13.92 -9.49 23.16
CA GLY A 27 -14.29 -10.88 22.90
C GLY A 27 -14.30 -11.10 21.38
N GLY A 28 -13.13 -11.30 20.78
CA GLY A 28 -12.99 -11.54 19.35
C GLY A 28 -11.66 -12.23 19.04
N ALA A 29 -11.61 -13.55 19.24
CA ALA A 29 -10.53 -14.40 18.78
C ALA A 29 -10.74 -14.72 17.29
N GLY A 30 -9.72 -14.52 16.45
CA GLY A 30 -9.75 -15.03 15.08
C GLY A 30 -8.52 -14.63 14.27
N GLY A 31 -7.71 -15.63 13.90
CA GLY A 31 -6.67 -15.50 12.87
C GLY A 31 -5.25 -15.70 13.37
N LEU A 32 -4.89 -16.93 13.73
CA LEU A 32 -3.49 -17.33 13.87
C LEU A 32 -2.83 -17.25 12.48
N GLY A 33 -2.03 -16.21 12.25
CA GLY A 33 -1.07 -16.16 11.16
C GLY A 33 -0.08 -17.31 11.31
N GLY A 34 -0.06 -18.20 10.33
CA GLY A 34 0.87 -19.32 10.28
C GLY A 34 2.30 -18.84 10.19
N ALA A 35 3.07 -19.03 11.26
CA ALA A 35 4.51 -18.94 11.23
C ALA A 35 5.06 -20.09 10.35
N GLY A 36 5.54 -19.75 9.16
CA GLY A 36 6.36 -20.63 8.34
C GLY A 36 7.70 -20.90 9.03
N GLY A 37 7.75 -21.92 9.88
CA GLY A 37 8.98 -22.43 10.47
C GLY A 37 9.82 -23.16 9.43
N MET A 38 10.97 -22.58 9.06
CA MET A 38 12.04 -23.31 8.40
C MET A 38 13.03 -23.78 9.47
N GLY A 39 12.82 -24.99 9.97
CA GLY A 39 13.73 -25.63 10.92
C GLY A 39 13.49 -27.13 10.95
N GLY A 40 14.39 -27.90 10.34
CA GLY A 40 14.30 -29.36 10.34
C GLY A 40 15.39 -30.01 9.49
N ALA A 41 16.58 -30.14 10.07
CA ALA A 41 17.68 -30.92 9.54
C ALA A 41 17.41 -32.44 9.58
N GLY A 42 18.03 -33.16 8.65
CA GLY A 42 18.48 -34.54 8.88
C GLY A 42 17.69 -35.64 8.19
N GLY A 43 18.40 -36.45 7.41
CA GLY A 43 17.92 -37.79 7.03
C GLY A 43 18.16 -38.17 5.57
N MET A 44 19.41 -38.29 5.15
CA MET A 44 19.76 -39.09 3.97
C MET A 44 19.51 -40.57 4.27
N GLY A 45 18.25 -40.99 4.15
CA GLY A 45 17.86 -42.40 4.13
C GLY A 45 17.78 -42.85 2.67
N GLY A 46 18.81 -43.56 2.21
CA GLY A 46 18.80 -44.23 0.90
C GLY A 46 17.67 -45.27 0.84
N GLY A 47 16.55 -44.89 0.24
CA GLY A 47 15.44 -45.76 -0.11
C GLY A 47 15.48 -46.02 -1.61
N ALA A 48 15.59 -47.30 -1.97
CA ALA A 48 15.78 -47.81 -3.32
C ALA A 48 14.95 -47.10 -4.39
N SER A 49 15.64 -46.66 -5.44
CA SER A 49 15.09 -46.26 -6.73
C SER A 49 14.21 -47.40 -7.26
N SER A 50 12.93 -47.33 -6.95
CA SER A 50 11.91 -48.13 -7.62
C SER A 50 11.68 -47.43 -8.96
N SER A 51 12.53 -47.73 -9.93
CA SER A 51 12.28 -47.47 -11.35
C SER A 51 11.10 -48.33 -11.79
N SER A 52 9.92 -48.02 -11.29
CA SER A 52 8.67 -48.44 -11.89
C SER A 52 8.54 -47.65 -13.18
N SER A 53 9.00 -48.25 -14.27
CA SER A 53 8.56 -47.97 -15.63
C SER A 53 7.06 -48.28 -15.73
N SER A 54 6.23 -47.54 -14.99
CA SER A 54 4.81 -47.53 -15.21
C SER A 54 4.60 -46.87 -16.55
N SER A 55 3.96 -47.59 -17.46
CA SER A 55 3.24 -47.11 -18.63
C SER A 55 2.12 -46.14 -18.20
N GLY A 56 2.54 -45.09 -17.49
CA GLY A 56 1.83 -44.39 -16.43
C GLY A 56 0.69 -43.56 -16.98
N GLY A 57 -0.51 -43.84 -16.48
CA GLY A 57 -1.67 -43.02 -16.76
C GLY A 57 -1.39 -41.57 -16.37
N LEU A 58 -1.82 -40.66 -17.23
CA LEU A 58 -1.78 -39.23 -16.95
C LEU A 58 -2.51 -38.96 -15.63
N GLY A 59 -1.92 -38.14 -14.77
CA GLY A 59 -2.50 -37.65 -13.52
C GLY A 59 -3.87 -37.01 -13.76
N ALA A 60 -4.82 -37.30 -12.88
CA ALA A 60 -6.16 -36.72 -12.94
C ALA A 60 -6.12 -35.22 -12.57
N ILE A 61 -7.14 -34.47 -12.97
CA ILE A 61 -7.32 -33.07 -12.51
C ILE A 61 -7.26 -33.02 -10.98
N GLY A 62 -6.47 -32.09 -10.44
CA GLY A 62 -6.19 -31.96 -9.01
C GLY A 62 -5.00 -32.79 -8.50
N SER A 63 -4.41 -33.65 -9.32
CA SER A 63 -3.21 -34.42 -8.93
C SER A 63 -1.96 -33.53 -8.95
N PRO A 64 -0.97 -33.78 -8.08
CA PRO A 64 0.31 -33.07 -8.18
C PRO A 64 1.01 -33.38 -9.50
N CYS A 65 1.80 -32.42 -9.99
CA CYS A 65 2.60 -32.57 -11.20
C CYS A 65 3.87 -31.70 -11.13
N GLU A 66 4.91 -32.14 -11.82
CA GLU A 66 6.15 -31.39 -12.09
C GLU A 66 6.16 -30.81 -13.50
N SER A 67 5.43 -31.44 -14.42
CA SER A 67 5.31 -31.02 -15.81
C SER A 67 3.89 -31.20 -16.34
N GLY A 68 3.50 -30.42 -17.36
CA GLY A 68 2.20 -30.57 -18.01
C GLY A 68 1.98 -31.97 -18.57
N ALA A 69 3.03 -32.65 -19.03
CA ALA A 69 2.96 -34.00 -19.60
C ALA A 69 2.49 -35.07 -18.58
N GLU A 70 2.57 -34.78 -17.29
CA GLU A 70 2.05 -35.67 -16.24
C GLU A 70 0.55 -35.54 -16.06
N CYS A 71 -0.11 -34.56 -16.67
CA CYS A 71 -1.52 -34.26 -16.48
C CYS A 71 -2.38 -34.75 -17.64
N THR A 72 -3.59 -35.23 -17.33
CA THR A 72 -4.57 -35.62 -18.36
C THR A 72 -4.95 -34.42 -19.25
N SER A 73 -4.94 -33.22 -18.66
CA SER A 73 -5.16 -31.95 -19.35
C SER A 73 -3.94 -31.44 -20.11
N SER A 74 -2.77 -32.06 -19.93
CA SER A 74 -1.47 -31.54 -20.33
C SER A 74 -1.06 -30.22 -19.66
N ILE A 75 -1.76 -29.80 -18.60
CA ILE A 75 -1.59 -28.48 -17.96
C ILE A 75 -1.27 -28.69 -16.49
N CYS A 76 -0.06 -28.28 -16.10
CA CYS A 76 0.43 -28.30 -14.73
C CYS A 76 0.66 -26.84 -14.29
N GLU A 77 -0.16 -26.34 -13.37
CA GLU A 77 0.01 -25.00 -12.79
C GLU A 77 0.01 -25.10 -11.26
N ASN A 78 0.89 -24.34 -10.61
CA ASN A 78 1.06 -24.38 -9.15
C ASN A 78 1.25 -25.81 -8.61
N SER A 79 2.03 -26.61 -9.35
CA SER A 79 2.31 -28.02 -9.07
C SER A 79 1.08 -28.93 -9.02
N VAL A 80 -0.01 -28.54 -9.69
CA VAL A 80 -1.26 -29.33 -9.77
C VAL A 80 -1.78 -29.40 -11.20
N CYS A 81 -2.34 -30.55 -11.57
CA CYS A 81 -2.98 -30.77 -12.85
C CYS A 81 -4.30 -30.00 -12.93
N CYS A 82 -4.35 -29.01 -13.81
CA CYS A 82 -5.50 -28.11 -13.93
C CYS A 82 -6.37 -28.52 -15.10
N SER A 83 -7.69 -28.35 -14.99
CA SER A 83 -8.62 -28.68 -16.09
C SER A 83 -8.32 -27.88 -17.36
N THR A 84 -7.86 -26.63 -17.18
CA THR A 84 -7.61 -25.63 -18.22
C THR A 84 -6.48 -24.71 -17.77
N THR A 85 -5.90 -23.96 -18.70
CA THR A 85 -4.97 -22.87 -18.40
C THR A 85 -5.73 -21.77 -17.68
N CYS A 86 -5.18 -21.23 -16.60
CA CYS A 86 -5.83 -20.13 -15.90
C CYS A 86 -5.68 -18.82 -16.67
N ALA A 87 -6.74 -18.00 -16.66
CA ALA A 87 -6.65 -16.62 -17.11
C ALA A 87 -5.77 -15.80 -16.14
N GLU A 88 -5.40 -14.58 -16.53
CA GLU A 88 -4.77 -13.64 -15.61
C GLU A 88 -5.61 -13.48 -14.33
N CYS A 89 -4.95 -13.32 -13.19
CA CYS A 89 -5.60 -13.25 -11.88
C CYS A 89 -6.51 -14.44 -11.54
N HIS A 90 -6.19 -15.60 -12.12
CA HIS A 90 -6.74 -16.88 -11.68
C HIS A 90 -5.58 -17.80 -11.32
N SER A 91 -5.81 -18.65 -10.34
CA SER A 91 -4.84 -19.63 -9.89
C SER A 91 -5.52 -20.98 -9.81
N CYS A 92 -4.81 -21.99 -10.30
CA CYS A 92 -5.19 -23.36 -10.08
C CYS A 92 -4.75 -23.80 -8.69
N ASN A 93 -5.51 -24.74 -8.10
CA ASN A 93 -5.26 -25.27 -6.76
C ASN A 93 -5.55 -24.28 -5.62
N GLN A 94 -6.54 -23.42 -5.80
CA GLN A 94 -7.06 -22.62 -4.69
C GLN A 94 -7.75 -23.52 -3.64
N PRO A 95 -7.73 -23.14 -2.33
CA PRO A 95 -8.40 -23.90 -1.29
C PRO A 95 -9.86 -24.20 -1.65
N ASN A 96 -10.25 -25.47 -1.56
CA ASN A 96 -11.58 -25.99 -1.94
C ASN A 96 -11.88 -26.00 -3.47
N SER A 97 -10.89 -25.79 -4.34
CA SER A 97 -11.06 -25.82 -5.80
C SER A 97 -9.86 -26.48 -6.49
N MET A 98 -9.48 -27.67 -6.03
CA MET A 98 -8.32 -28.40 -6.58
C MET A 98 -8.52 -28.69 -8.08
N GLY A 99 -7.49 -28.40 -8.86
CA GLY A 99 -7.49 -28.62 -10.31
C GLY A 99 -8.45 -27.73 -11.12
N THR A 100 -9.10 -26.75 -10.49
CA THR A 100 -9.96 -25.77 -11.18
C THR A 100 -9.37 -24.38 -11.04
N CYS A 101 -9.35 -23.61 -12.13
CA CYS A 101 -8.95 -22.21 -12.11
C CYS A 101 -10.00 -21.37 -11.41
N MET A 102 -9.60 -20.70 -10.33
CA MET A 102 -10.46 -19.78 -9.58
C MET A 102 -9.81 -18.41 -9.51
N PRO A 103 -10.63 -17.33 -9.45
CA PRO A 103 -10.13 -16.00 -9.18
C PRO A 103 -9.23 -15.95 -7.94
N VAL A 104 -8.13 -15.20 -8.02
CA VAL A 104 -7.28 -14.92 -6.86
C VAL A 104 -7.80 -13.72 -6.09
N ALA A 105 -7.36 -13.58 -4.84
CA ALA A 105 -7.71 -12.43 -4.02
C ALA A 105 -7.14 -11.13 -4.62
N VAL A 106 -7.87 -10.02 -4.44
CA VAL A 106 -7.43 -8.68 -4.87
C VAL A 106 -6.08 -8.35 -4.25
N GLY A 107 -5.20 -7.71 -5.02
CA GLY A 107 -3.85 -7.32 -4.59
C GLY A 107 -2.82 -8.44 -4.65
N ARG A 108 -3.14 -9.61 -5.24
CA ARG A 108 -2.14 -10.64 -5.57
C ARG A 108 -1.25 -10.18 -6.71
N ASP A 109 0.01 -10.58 -6.61
CA ASP A 109 1.10 -10.36 -7.56
C ASP A 109 1.21 -11.54 -8.53
N ASP A 110 0.09 -11.86 -9.19
CA ASP A 110 0.00 -12.95 -10.19
C ASP A 110 -0.02 -12.37 -11.63
N CYS A 111 0.45 -11.13 -11.78
CA CYS A 111 0.46 -10.39 -13.04
C CYS A 111 1.82 -10.49 -13.73
N ALA A 112 1.82 -10.42 -15.06
CA ALA A 112 3.05 -10.55 -15.86
C ALA A 112 3.89 -9.26 -15.87
N VAL A 113 3.29 -8.12 -15.51
CA VAL A 113 3.91 -6.79 -15.52
C VAL A 113 4.15 -6.34 -14.08
N ASP A 114 5.40 -5.97 -13.78
CA ASP A 114 5.77 -5.42 -12.47
C ASP A 114 4.92 -4.18 -12.12
N GLY A 115 4.37 -4.16 -10.91
CA GLY A 115 3.54 -3.06 -10.41
C GLY A 115 2.04 -3.18 -10.71
N GLU A 116 1.61 -4.17 -11.50
CA GLU A 116 0.20 -4.51 -11.64
C GLU A 116 -0.22 -5.55 -10.59
N LEU A 117 -1.40 -5.39 -9.99
CA LEU A 117 -1.99 -6.41 -9.13
C LEU A 117 -3.40 -6.75 -9.60
N CYS A 118 -3.90 -7.89 -9.12
CA CYS A 118 -5.25 -8.34 -9.44
C CYS A 118 -6.32 -7.45 -8.81
N ASN A 119 -7.20 -6.88 -9.63
CA ASN A 119 -8.34 -6.07 -9.18
C ASN A 119 -9.62 -6.91 -8.94
N GLU A 120 -10.70 -6.26 -8.51
CA GLU A 120 -12.01 -6.90 -8.25
C GLU A 120 -12.68 -7.52 -9.50
N LYS A 121 -12.21 -7.15 -10.69
CA LYS A 121 -12.68 -7.72 -11.97
C LYS A 121 -11.84 -8.92 -12.42
N ASN A 122 -10.89 -9.35 -11.60
CA ASN A 122 -9.93 -10.40 -11.92
C ASN A 122 -9.10 -10.06 -13.17
N GLN A 123 -8.67 -8.80 -13.24
CA GLN A 123 -7.78 -8.31 -14.29
C GLN A 123 -6.54 -7.72 -13.65
N CYS A 124 -5.40 -7.86 -14.32
CA CYS A 124 -4.20 -7.12 -13.96
C CYS A 124 -4.44 -5.63 -14.19
N ALA A 125 -4.19 -4.84 -13.15
CA ALA A 125 -4.33 -3.41 -13.21
C ALA A 125 -3.29 -2.72 -12.35
N CYS A 126 -2.77 -1.62 -12.88
CA CYS A 126 -2.00 -0.66 -12.12
C CYS A 126 -2.88 0.04 -11.07
N GLY A 127 -2.27 0.54 -9.99
CA GLY A 127 -2.98 1.34 -8.99
C GLY A 127 -3.76 0.54 -7.96
N VAL A 128 -3.70 -0.78 -8.03
CA VAL A 128 -4.25 -1.67 -7.03
C VAL A 128 -3.27 -1.74 -5.85
N SER A 129 -3.81 -1.69 -4.63
CA SER A 129 -3.04 -1.85 -3.39
C SER A 129 -3.24 -3.25 -2.81
N LYS A 130 -2.21 -3.80 -2.16
CA LYS A 130 -2.37 -5.03 -1.38
C LYS A 130 -3.30 -4.77 -0.19
N PRO A 131 -4.29 -5.64 0.08
CA PRO A 131 -5.12 -5.53 1.27
C PRO A 131 -4.24 -5.47 2.51
N ALA A 132 -4.31 -4.35 3.22
CA ALA A 132 -3.55 -4.19 4.45
C ALA A 132 -4.06 -5.18 5.53
N PRO A 133 -3.16 -5.78 6.32
CA PRO A 133 -3.54 -6.70 7.40
C PRO A 133 -4.38 -6.03 8.50
N GLY A 134 -4.37 -4.70 8.57
CA GLY A 134 -5.08 -3.92 9.58
C GLY A 134 -4.34 -3.87 10.92
N GLY A 135 -4.98 -3.26 11.93
CA GLY A 135 -4.44 -3.13 13.29
C GLY A 135 -4.62 -1.73 13.87
N GLU A 136 -3.98 -1.49 15.02
CA GLU A 136 -3.91 -0.15 15.62
C GLU A 136 -2.78 0.67 14.98
N CYS A 137 -3.09 1.92 14.62
CA CYS A 137 -2.08 2.85 14.10
C CYS A 137 -1.07 3.20 15.20
N PRO A 138 0.25 3.17 14.92
CA PRO A 138 1.26 3.57 15.89
C PRO A 138 1.23 5.10 16.10
N ASP A 139 1.49 5.57 17.32
CA ASP A 139 1.66 7.01 17.55
C ASP A 139 2.83 7.56 16.69
N PRO A 140 2.70 8.79 16.12
CA PRO A 140 1.61 9.76 16.31
C PRO A 140 0.40 9.59 15.38
N TRP A 141 0.36 8.52 14.57
CA TRP A 141 -0.69 8.29 13.58
C TRP A 141 -2.04 8.01 14.22
N LYS A 142 -3.11 8.45 13.55
CA LYS A 142 -4.49 8.24 13.98
C LYS A 142 -5.22 7.28 13.04
N PRO A 143 -6.23 6.54 13.52
CA PRO A 143 -7.08 5.73 12.65
C PRO A 143 -7.71 6.58 11.55
N GLY A 144 -7.64 6.10 10.31
CA GLY A 144 -8.17 6.76 9.13
C GLY A 144 -9.63 6.41 8.82
N PRO A 145 -10.11 6.77 7.60
CA PRO A 145 -11.48 6.53 7.18
C PRO A 145 -11.81 5.05 6.94
N SER A 146 -10.80 4.20 6.78
CA SER A 146 -10.92 2.74 6.68
C SER A 146 -10.20 2.07 7.85
N LEU A 147 -10.59 0.82 8.16
CA LEU A 147 -9.98 0.03 9.23
C LEU A 147 -8.48 -0.24 9.04
N ASN A 148 -7.99 -0.08 7.82
CA ASN A 148 -6.62 -0.40 7.43
C ASN A 148 -5.82 0.85 7.03
N SER A 149 -6.34 2.05 7.35
CA SER A 149 -5.67 3.31 7.02
C SER A 149 -5.24 4.07 8.28
N CYS A 150 -4.08 4.71 8.20
CA CYS A 150 -3.55 5.60 9.22
C CYS A 150 -3.34 7.01 8.66
N VAL A 151 -3.71 8.01 9.45
CA VAL A 151 -3.63 9.44 9.10
C VAL A 151 -2.57 10.13 9.97
N LEU A 152 -1.68 10.88 9.35
CA LEU A 152 -0.82 11.86 10.02
C LEU A 152 -1.34 13.26 9.73
N GLU A 153 -1.78 13.94 10.78
CA GLU A 153 -2.33 15.30 10.71
C GLU A 153 -1.23 16.35 10.91
N CYS A 154 -0.86 17.04 9.85
CA CYS A 154 0.05 18.19 9.87
C CYS A 154 -0.75 19.50 9.75
N ASN A 155 -1.77 19.65 10.59
CA ASN A 155 -2.81 20.69 10.44
C ASN A 155 -2.43 22.07 10.99
N THR A 156 -1.35 22.18 11.76
CA THR A 156 -0.85 23.48 12.25
C THR A 156 0.30 24.00 11.40
N ASN A 157 0.54 25.31 11.46
CA ASN A 157 1.64 25.93 10.73
C ASN A 157 2.98 25.27 11.10
N ASN A 158 3.73 24.83 10.10
CA ASN A 158 5.00 24.13 10.23
C ASN A 158 4.98 22.80 11.03
N ALA A 159 3.82 22.14 11.20
CA ALA A 159 3.68 20.93 12.05
C ALA A 159 4.70 19.82 11.75
N CYS A 160 4.93 19.55 10.47
CA CYS A 160 5.78 18.48 9.94
C CYS A 160 6.92 19.03 9.07
N LYS A 161 7.26 20.31 9.27
CA LYS A 161 8.27 21.01 8.48
C LYS A 161 9.66 20.49 8.82
N ASN A 162 10.46 20.22 7.78
CA ASN A 162 11.80 19.63 7.93
C ASN A 162 11.82 18.29 8.69
N VAL A 163 10.71 17.54 8.67
CA VAL A 163 10.61 16.22 9.32
C VAL A 163 10.65 15.11 8.26
N THR A 164 11.37 14.04 8.55
CA THR A 164 11.21 12.78 7.83
C THR A 164 10.05 12.00 8.45
N THR A 165 8.99 11.82 7.68
CA THR A 165 7.79 11.07 8.04
C THR A 165 7.82 9.73 7.31
N THR A 166 7.86 8.64 8.07
CA THR A 166 7.75 7.28 7.53
C THR A 166 6.35 6.75 7.83
N CYS A 167 5.61 6.40 6.78
CA CYS A 167 4.30 5.79 6.90
C CYS A 167 4.39 4.42 7.61
N PRO A 168 3.40 4.04 8.42
CA PRO A 168 3.39 2.75 9.09
C PRO A 168 3.34 1.59 8.07
N ALA A 169 4.18 0.59 8.26
CA ALA A 169 4.13 -0.62 7.43
C ALA A 169 2.83 -1.39 7.69
N GLY A 170 2.23 -1.99 6.65
CA GLY A 170 0.99 -2.74 6.78
C GLY A 170 -0.30 -1.92 6.74
N PHE A 171 -0.23 -0.62 6.42
CA PHE A 171 -1.38 0.28 6.41
C PHE A 171 -1.40 1.17 5.17
N ASP A 172 -2.61 1.52 4.74
CA ASP A 172 -2.81 2.65 3.82
C ASP A 172 -2.49 3.95 4.56
N CYS A 173 -1.59 4.76 4.01
CA CYS A 173 -1.09 5.96 4.64
C CYS A 173 -1.76 7.21 4.07
N ILE A 174 -2.25 8.11 4.93
CA ILE A 174 -2.74 9.43 4.53
C ILE A 174 -1.95 10.49 5.30
N VAL A 175 -1.28 11.41 4.61
CA VAL A 175 -0.59 12.54 5.21
C VAL A 175 -1.36 13.82 4.88
N GLU A 176 -1.91 14.48 5.89
CA GLU A 176 -2.70 15.70 5.73
C GLU A 176 -1.88 16.95 6.05
N CYS A 177 -1.37 17.59 5.01
CA CYS A 177 -0.61 18.83 5.08
C CYS A 177 -1.54 20.04 4.87
N SER A 178 -2.44 20.30 5.82
CA SER A 178 -3.41 21.41 5.73
C SER A 178 -2.92 22.73 6.38
N GLY A 179 -1.93 22.66 7.27
CA GLY A 179 -1.31 23.84 7.86
C GLY A 179 -0.45 24.62 6.85
N ALA A 180 -0.29 25.92 7.04
CA ALA A 180 0.64 26.68 6.20
C ALA A 180 2.08 26.18 6.43
N ASP A 181 2.84 25.98 5.35
CA ASP A 181 4.21 25.42 5.42
C ASP A 181 4.29 24.07 6.18
N SER A 182 3.19 23.32 6.31
CA SER A 182 3.12 22.19 7.26
C SER A 182 4.09 21.07 6.95
N CYS A 183 4.37 20.81 5.68
CA CYS A 183 5.24 19.77 5.14
C CYS A 183 6.30 20.38 4.21
N SER A 184 6.69 21.63 4.45
CA SER A 184 7.61 22.39 3.60
C SER A 184 9.08 22.23 4.03
N GLY A 185 9.98 22.96 3.36
CA GLY A 185 11.40 23.00 3.71
C GLY A 185 12.14 21.76 3.20
N SER A 186 12.64 20.91 4.11
CA SER A 186 13.32 19.65 3.81
C SER A 186 12.54 18.42 4.27
N ALA A 187 11.21 18.49 4.28
CA ALA A 187 10.36 17.36 4.66
C ALA A 187 10.56 16.17 3.69
N ILE A 188 10.60 14.96 4.24
CA ILE A 188 10.67 13.72 3.45
C ILE A 188 9.50 12.85 3.88
N ILE A 189 8.64 12.46 2.95
CA ILE A 189 7.51 11.55 3.21
C ILE A 189 7.85 10.21 2.55
N GLU A 190 8.00 9.16 3.35
CA GLU A 190 8.32 7.81 2.89
C GLU A 190 7.07 6.94 2.97
N CYS A 191 6.50 6.64 1.81
CA CYS A 191 5.30 5.82 1.67
C CYS A 191 5.59 4.34 1.99
N PRO A 192 4.60 3.60 2.52
CA PRO A 192 4.77 2.21 2.89
C PRO A 192 4.90 1.33 1.64
N ALA A 193 5.63 0.22 1.76
CA ALA A 193 5.66 -0.79 0.71
C ALA A 193 4.27 -1.40 0.50
N GLU A 194 3.91 -1.71 -0.75
CA GLU A 194 2.71 -2.48 -1.16
C GLU A 194 1.33 -1.86 -0.84
N HIS A 195 1.27 -0.82 -0.01
CA HIS A 195 0.04 -0.18 0.45
C HIS A 195 -0.17 1.21 -0.15
N SER A 196 -1.42 1.68 -0.13
CA SER A 196 -1.75 2.99 -0.71
C SER A 196 -1.16 4.12 0.11
N CYS A 197 -0.60 5.13 -0.56
CA CYS A 197 -0.09 6.33 0.07
C CYS A 197 -0.73 7.56 -0.55
N ARG A 198 -1.41 8.37 0.27
CA ARG A 198 -2.02 9.63 -0.12
C ARG A 198 -1.37 10.78 0.63
N VAL A 199 -0.92 11.81 -0.10
CA VAL A 199 -0.40 13.04 0.50
C VAL A 199 -1.27 14.21 0.05
N ASN A 200 -1.99 14.80 1.00
CA ASN A 200 -2.89 15.91 0.77
C ASN A 200 -2.21 17.23 1.14
N CYS A 201 -1.75 17.99 0.16
CA CYS A 201 -1.14 19.31 0.32
C CYS A 201 -2.21 20.39 0.12
N SER A 202 -3.04 20.61 1.14
CA SER A 202 -4.18 21.54 1.11
C SER A 202 -3.92 22.88 1.82
N GLY A 203 -2.83 23.02 2.56
CA GLY A 203 -2.39 24.29 3.14
C GLY A 203 -1.61 25.17 2.16
N ASN A 204 -1.59 26.48 2.41
CA ASN A 204 -0.77 27.40 1.61
C ASN A 204 0.73 27.06 1.77
N ASP A 205 1.42 26.89 0.64
CA ASP A 205 2.82 26.46 0.59
C ASP A 205 3.08 25.13 1.37
N ALA A 206 2.05 24.30 1.60
CA ALA A 206 2.10 23.18 2.53
C ALA A 206 3.24 22.19 2.26
N CYS A 207 3.45 21.82 1.00
CA CYS A 207 4.48 20.87 0.56
C CYS A 207 5.55 21.54 -0.30
N LYS A 208 5.71 22.86 -0.17
CA LYS A 208 6.60 23.63 -1.04
C LYS A 208 8.07 23.47 -0.71
N GLY A 209 8.89 23.42 -1.75
CA GLY A 209 10.34 23.62 -1.68
C GLY A 209 11.15 22.55 -2.38
N ALA A 210 12.30 22.96 -2.92
CA ALA A 210 13.19 22.09 -3.70
C ALA A 210 13.78 20.89 -2.93
N ASN A 211 13.71 20.91 -1.59
CA ASN A 211 14.19 19.82 -0.75
C ASN A 211 13.05 18.92 -0.22
N VAL A 212 11.79 19.26 -0.50
CA VAL A 212 10.65 18.40 -0.15
C VAL A 212 10.67 17.18 -1.06
N GLN A 213 10.64 15.99 -0.47
CA GLN A 213 10.62 14.72 -1.19
C GLN A 213 9.45 13.87 -0.75
N ILE A 214 8.59 13.49 -1.70
CA ILE A 214 7.55 12.49 -1.50
C ILE A 214 8.03 11.22 -2.20
N ARG A 215 8.42 10.21 -1.42
CA ARG A 215 8.98 8.95 -1.89
C ARG A 215 7.90 7.88 -1.87
N CYS A 216 7.29 7.67 -3.02
CA CYS A 216 6.40 6.55 -3.24
C CYS A 216 7.21 5.24 -3.17
N SER A 217 6.59 4.19 -2.65
CA SER A 217 7.24 2.87 -2.62
C SER A 217 7.29 2.27 -4.02
N ALA A 218 8.10 1.21 -4.19
CA ALA A 218 8.18 0.48 -5.45
C ALA A 218 6.81 -0.12 -5.82
N ASP A 219 6.12 -0.74 -4.86
CA ASP A 219 4.99 -1.63 -5.16
C ASP A 219 3.62 -1.08 -4.70
N GLY A 220 3.58 0.03 -3.97
CA GLY A 220 2.35 0.63 -3.48
C GLY A 220 1.85 1.79 -4.35
N PRO A 221 0.53 1.93 -4.58
CA PRO A 221 0.00 3.07 -5.32
C PRO A 221 0.14 4.36 -4.52
N CYS A 222 0.51 5.44 -5.21
CA CYS A 222 0.85 6.72 -4.60
C CYS A 222 0.06 7.86 -5.25
N SER A 223 -0.61 8.68 -4.45
CA SER A 223 -1.37 9.85 -4.92
C SER A 223 -0.98 11.11 -4.14
N VAL A 224 -0.64 12.18 -4.85
CA VAL A 224 -0.37 13.50 -4.25
C VAL A 224 -1.40 14.51 -4.74
N ASP A 225 -2.14 15.08 -3.80
CA ASP A 225 -3.20 16.06 -4.06
C ASP A 225 -2.72 17.46 -3.66
N CYS A 226 -2.40 18.30 -4.65
CA CYS A 226 -1.90 19.66 -4.51
C CYS A 226 -3.03 20.68 -4.70
N THR A 227 -3.87 20.82 -3.66
CA THR A 227 -5.09 21.65 -3.69
C THR A 227 -4.99 22.94 -2.87
N GLY A 228 -3.92 23.11 -2.09
CA GLY A 228 -3.73 24.17 -1.12
C GLY A 228 -3.27 25.52 -1.66
N GLY A 229 -4.09 26.13 -2.51
CA GLY A 229 -3.79 27.43 -3.13
C GLY A 229 -2.65 27.38 -4.16
N MET A 230 -2.29 28.55 -4.69
CA MET A 230 -1.42 28.73 -5.88
C MET A 230 0.08 28.37 -5.66
N LYS A 231 0.43 27.46 -4.74
CA LYS A 231 1.83 27.09 -4.47
C LYS A 231 2.02 25.87 -3.57
N ALA A 232 0.98 25.08 -3.31
CA ALA A 232 1.01 23.99 -2.34
C ALA A 232 2.17 23.02 -2.54
N CYS A 233 2.49 22.68 -3.78
CA CYS A 233 3.53 21.70 -4.14
C CYS A 233 4.65 22.29 -5.01
N ASP A 234 4.80 23.61 -5.00
CA ASP A 234 5.80 24.29 -5.84
C ASP A 234 7.22 23.77 -5.51
N ASN A 235 7.91 23.28 -6.56
CA ASN A 235 9.24 22.65 -6.49
C ASN A 235 9.35 21.38 -5.61
N ALA A 236 8.24 20.81 -5.13
CA ALA A 236 8.27 19.53 -4.42
C ALA A 236 8.74 18.42 -5.36
N LYS A 237 9.53 17.45 -4.87
CA LYS A 237 9.97 16.30 -5.68
C LYS A 237 9.09 15.09 -5.38
N LEU A 238 8.36 14.60 -6.38
CA LEU A 238 7.62 13.35 -6.31
C LEU A 238 8.47 12.23 -6.93
N ILE A 239 8.88 11.26 -6.11
CA ILE A 239 9.69 10.12 -6.52
C ILE A 239 8.77 8.89 -6.64
N CYS A 240 8.46 8.49 -7.87
CA CYS A 240 7.54 7.39 -8.16
C CYS A 240 8.26 6.04 -8.22
N GLY A 241 7.58 4.97 -7.78
CA GLY A 241 8.01 3.57 -7.94
C GLY A 241 7.43 2.89 -9.19
N ASN A 242 7.24 1.57 -9.13
CA ASN A 242 6.72 0.73 -10.22
C ASN A 242 5.19 0.77 -10.32
N ASN A 243 4.47 0.96 -9.22
CA ASN A 243 3.00 1.01 -9.23
C ASN A 243 2.49 2.41 -9.71
N ALA A 244 1.18 2.63 -9.67
CA ALA A 244 0.56 3.89 -10.08
C ALA A 244 1.06 5.05 -9.24
N CYS A 245 1.39 6.15 -9.91
CA CYS A 245 1.86 7.36 -9.29
C CYS A 245 1.12 8.54 -9.89
N HIS A 246 0.17 9.08 -9.13
CA HIS A 246 -0.71 10.15 -9.56
C HIS A 246 -0.43 11.45 -8.80
N ALA A 247 -0.38 12.57 -9.52
CA ALA A 247 -0.42 13.89 -8.93
C ALA A 247 -1.62 14.68 -9.49
N SER A 248 -2.43 15.27 -8.60
CA SER A 248 -3.52 16.19 -8.96
C SER A 248 -3.17 17.59 -8.50
N CYS A 249 -3.23 18.59 -9.38
CA CYS A 249 -2.72 19.94 -9.07
C CYS A 249 -3.65 21.01 -9.65
N THR A 250 -4.10 21.94 -8.81
CA THR A 250 -4.81 23.13 -9.30
C THR A 250 -3.76 24.17 -9.69
N ASP A 251 -3.66 24.51 -10.98
CA ASP A 251 -2.76 25.53 -11.56
C ASP A 251 -1.35 25.07 -12.00
N ASN A 252 -0.39 26.01 -12.09
CA ASN A 252 0.97 25.80 -12.60
C ASN A 252 1.92 25.20 -11.57
N ASP A 253 1.45 24.93 -10.35
CA ASP A 253 2.27 24.49 -9.22
C ASP A 253 2.42 22.97 -9.23
N LYS A 254 3.23 22.51 -10.18
CA LYS A 254 3.44 21.09 -10.43
C LYS A 254 4.66 20.60 -9.63
N PRO A 255 4.55 19.55 -8.79
CA PRO A 255 5.73 18.83 -8.33
C PRO A 255 6.61 18.41 -9.49
N ILE A 256 7.92 18.42 -9.24
CA ILE A 256 8.92 17.84 -10.12
C ILE A 256 8.80 16.32 -10.01
N LEU A 257 8.25 15.71 -11.05
CA LEU A 257 8.20 14.26 -11.16
C LEU A 257 9.62 13.72 -11.43
N SER A 258 10.08 12.82 -10.58
CA SER A 258 11.35 12.12 -10.74
C SER A 258 11.07 10.63 -10.67
N GLN A 259 11.28 9.92 -11.78
CA GLN A 259 11.24 8.46 -11.74
C GLN A 259 12.52 7.91 -11.10
N ILE A 260 12.42 6.73 -10.49
CA ILE A 260 13.61 5.94 -10.16
C ILE A 260 14.14 5.40 -11.50
N PRO A 261 15.45 5.51 -11.80
CA PRO A 261 16.00 5.27 -13.14
C PRO A 261 15.75 3.89 -13.75
N ASP A 262 15.29 2.93 -12.94
CA ASP A 262 15.03 1.55 -13.35
C ASP A 262 13.56 1.12 -13.19
N THR A 263 12.65 2.04 -12.84
CA THR A 263 11.24 1.73 -12.59
C THR A 263 10.36 2.32 -13.68
N THR A 264 9.67 1.46 -14.43
CA THR A 264 8.60 1.91 -15.34
C THR A 264 7.32 1.92 -14.54
N SER A 265 6.97 3.06 -13.94
CA SER A 265 5.65 3.21 -13.29
C SER A 265 4.57 2.85 -14.30
N CYS A 266 3.70 1.91 -13.94
CA CYS A 266 2.64 1.43 -14.83
C CYS A 266 1.57 2.51 -15.14
N ASP A 267 1.50 3.58 -14.32
CA ASP A 267 0.64 4.74 -14.55
C ASP A 267 1.22 5.99 -13.86
N ALA A 268 2.35 6.50 -14.39
CA ALA A 268 2.88 7.78 -13.97
C ALA A 268 2.20 8.91 -14.73
N ALA A 269 1.23 9.56 -14.08
CA ALA A 269 0.57 10.74 -14.61
C ALA A 269 1.14 12.01 -13.94
N PRO A 270 1.70 12.97 -14.71
CA PRO A 270 1.99 14.29 -14.16
C PRO A 270 0.68 15.01 -13.80
N CYS A 271 0.77 16.15 -13.10
CA CYS A 271 -0.38 16.98 -12.75
C CYS A 271 -1.35 17.19 -13.92
N GLN A 272 -2.55 16.63 -13.77
CA GLN A 272 -3.73 16.91 -14.59
C GLN A 272 -4.55 18.04 -13.98
#